data_AF-A0A8T3B5D0-F1
#
_entry.id   AF-A0A8T3B5D0-F1
#
_cell.length_a   1.000
_cell.length_b   1.000
_cell.length_c   1.000
_cell.angle_alpha   90.00
_cell.angle_beta   90.00
_cell.angle_gamma   90.00
#
_symmetry.space_group_name_H-M   'P 1'
#
loop_
_entity.id
_entity.type
_entity.pdbx_description
1 polymer ?
#
loop_
_entity_poly.entity_id
_entity_poly.type
_entity_poly.pdbx_seq_one_letter_code
_entity_poly.pdbx_strand_id
1 'polypeptide(L)'
;MATFRNRNTPEGYSITRPPLFDNIPFDFWKTRMSTFLQSLDYRMWILVQDGYTKPTRLVDGVMLEIPFTDWTVEERDLAQLNAKCLNSFFCALKSEDYMRVSTCKSGNDIWDRLCITYEGTNEVKQSRLNILLHDYELFRMKPN
;
A
#
# COMPACT_ATOMS: atom_id res chain seq x y z
N MET A 1 -25.83 2.73 26.62
CA MET A 1 -25.80 2.45 25.18
C MET A 1 -24.77 1.36 24.93
N ALA A 2 -25.24 0.15 24.57
CA ALA A 2 -24.41 -1.03 24.46
C ALA A 2 -23.49 -0.96 23.23
N THR A 3 -22.21 -1.24 23.45
CA THR A 3 -21.18 -1.41 22.42
C THR A 3 -21.43 -2.69 21.63
N PHE A 4 -21.83 -2.57 20.36
CA PHE A 4 -21.78 -3.70 19.44
C PHE A 4 -20.34 -3.89 18.94
N ARG A 5 -19.54 -4.61 19.72
CA ARG A 5 -18.27 -5.16 19.26
C ARG A 5 -18.57 -6.46 18.53
N ASN A 6 -18.88 -6.40 17.24
CA ASN A 6 -19.03 -7.61 16.44
C ASN A 6 -17.64 -8.18 16.15
N ARG A 7 -17.15 -9.06 17.04
CA ARG A 7 -16.06 -9.99 16.76
C ARG A 7 -16.72 -11.30 16.33
N ASN A 8 -16.71 -11.57 15.03
CA ASN A 8 -16.69 -12.91 14.43
C ASN A 8 -16.78 -12.76 12.91
N THR A 9 -15.74 -13.12 12.17
CA THR A 9 -15.93 -13.70 10.84
C THR A 9 -14.91 -14.82 10.59
N PRO A 10 -15.29 -16.05 10.94
CA PRO A 10 -15.07 -17.20 10.06
C PRO A 10 -16.43 -17.90 9.84
N GLU A 11 -16.91 -18.29 8.65
CA GLU A 11 -16.36 -18.46 7.30
C GLU A 11 -16.74 -17.33 6.31
N GLY A 12 -15.92 -17.16 5.26
CA GLY A 12 -16.16 -16.24 4.14
C GLY A 12 -15.76 -14.79 4.42
N TYR A 13 -14.62 -14.34 3.89
CA TYR A 13 -14.25 -12.92 3.94
C TYR A 13 -15.15 -12.09 3.01
N SER A 14 -15.32 -10.80 3.33
CA SER A 14 -16.08 -9.88 2.48
C SER A 14 -15.44 -9.74 1.10
N ILE A 15 -16.28 -9.73 0.05
CA ILE A 15 -15.89 -9.42 -1.34
C ILE A 15 -16.10 -7.94 -1.69
N THR A 16 -16.75 -7.17 -0.81
CA THR A 16 -17.10 -5.75 -1.06
C THR A 16 -16.35 -4.80 -0.15
N ARG A 17 -15.84 -5.27 1.00
CA ARG A 17 -15.07 -4.47 1.95
C ARG A 17 -13.59 -4.82 1.84
N PRO A 18 -12.70 -3.80 1.83
CA PRO A 18 -11.26 -4.04 1.90
C PRO A 18 -10.90 -4.89 3.14
N PRO A 19 -9.86 -5.74 3.05
CA PRO A 19 -9.38 -6.50 4.20
C PRO A 19 -8.86 -5.54 5.27
N LEU A 20 -9.45 -5.58 6.46
CA LEU A 20 -9.00 -4.74 7.58
C LEU A 20 -7.62 -5.20 8.06
N PHE A 21 -6.69 -4.25 8.19
CA PHE A 21 -5.39 -4.44 8.81
C PHE A 21 -5.53 -4.30 10.33
N ASP A 22 -5.66 -5.43 11.03
CA ASP A 22 -5.84 -5.48 12.47
C ASP A 22 -5.08 -6.66 13.09
N ASN A 23 -3.87 -6.41 13.59
CA ASN A 23 -3.07 -7.42 14.31
C ASN A 23 -2.88 -8.74 13.52
N ILE A 24 -2.91 -8.66 12.19
CA ILE A 24 -2.61 -9.78 11.28
C ILE A 24 -1.22 -9.60 10.67
N PRO A 25 -0.54 -10.69 10.24
CA PRO A 25 0.74 -10.58 9.57
C PRO A 25 0.65 -9.67 8.34
N PHE A 26 1.59 -8.73 8.20
CA PHE A 26 1.56 -7.73 7.12
C PHE A 26 1.62 -8.37 5.72
N ASP A 27 2.43 -9.42 5.52
CA ASP A 27 2.48 -10.16 4.25
C ASP A 27 1.15 -10.82 3.87
N PHE A 28 0.44 -11.33 4.87
CA PHE A 28 -0.90 -11.89 4.67
C PHE A 28 -1.88 -10.79 4.25
N TRP A 29 -1.86 -9.65 4.95
CA TRP A 29 -2.70 -8.50 4.60
C TRP A 29 -2.39 -7.96 3.19
N LYS A 30 -1.11 -7.81 2.83
CA LYS A 30 -0.68 -7.36 1.49
C LYS A 30 -1.30 -8.21 0.39
N THR A 31 -1.18 -9.54 0.51
CA THR A 31 -1.71 -10.49 -0.47
C THR A 31 -3.22 -10.34 -0.63
N ARG A 32 -3.93 -10.19 0.49
CA ARG A 32 -5.38 -9.99 0.49
C ARG A 32 -5.77 -8.64 -0.12
N MET A 33 -5.01 -7.58 0.19
CA MET A 33 -5.29 -6.23 -0.25
C MET A 33 -5.05 -6.06 -1.75
N SER A 34 -3.92 -6.56 -2.28
CA SER A 34 -3.65 -6.54 -3.72
C SER A 34 -4.71 -7.32 -4.49
N THR A 35 -5.07 -8.51 -4.01
CA THR A 35 -6.13 -9.34 -4.61
C THR A 35 -7.49 -8.62 -4.60
N PHE A 36 -7.81 -7.93 -3.50
CA PHE A 36 -9.04 -7.14 -3.39
C PHE A 36 -9.07 -6.02 -4.43
N LEU A 37 -8.00 -5.23 -4.56
CA LEU A 37 -7.91 -4.16 -5.57
C LEU A 37 -8.05 -4.72 -6.99
N GLN A 38 -7.35 -5.81 -7.30
CA GLN A 38 -7.44 -6.49 -8.60
C GLN A 38 -8.87 -6.96 -8.92
N SER A 39 -9.61 -7.42 -7.91
CA SER A 39 -11.00 -7.86 -8.08
C SER A 39 -11.99 -6.72 -8.35
N LEU A 40 -11.66 -5.48 -7.96
CA LEU A 40 -12.48 -4.30 -8.24
C LEU A 40 -12.25 -3.76 -9.65
N ASP A 41 -10.97 -3.59 -10.02
CA ASP A 41 -10.49 -3.29 -11.37
C ASP A 41 -8.99 -3.60 -11.37
N TYR A 42 -8.54 -4.43 -12.30
CA TYR A 42 -7.13 -4.86 -12.34
C TYR A 42 -6.16 -3.67 -12.45
N ARG A 43 -6.57 -2.58 -13.10
CA ARG A 43 -5.76 -1.36 -13.23
C ARG A 43 -5.53 -0.65 -11.90
N MET A 44 -6.37 -0.87 -10.89
CA MET A 44 -6.14 -0.29 -9.55
C MET A 44 -4.84 -0.81 -8.95
N TRP A 45 -4.58 -2.11 -9.06
CA TRP A 45 -3.34 -2.70 -8.54
C TRP A 45 -2.13 -2.27 -9.36
N ILE A 46 -2.25 -2.25 -10.70
CA ILE A 46 -1.19 -1.74 -11.57
C ILE A 46 -0.83 -0.29 -11.21
N LEU A 47 -1.82 0.57 -10.98
CA LEU A 47 -1.60 1.96 -10.58
C LEU A 47 -0.92 2.10 -9.19
N VAL A 48 -1.18 1.16 -8.27
CA VAL A 48 -0.48 1.11 -6.97
C VAL A 48 0.97 0.68 -7.14
N GLN A 49 1.30 -0.12 -8.15
CA GLN A 49 2.68 -0.53 -8.44
C GLN A 49 3.45 0.55 -9.21
N ASP A 50 2.83 1.13 -10.24
CA ASP A 50 3.49 2.07 -11.16
C ASP A 50 3.49 3.51 -10.63
N GLY A 51 2.58 3.82 -9.72
CA GLY A 51 2.38 5.16 -9.19
C GLY A 51 1.37 5.99 -9.99
N TYR A 52 0.81 7.00 -9.33
CA TYR A 52 -0.08 7.97 -9.94
C TYR A 52 0.51 9.37 -9.79
N THR A 53 0.57 10.11 -10.90
CA THR A 53 0.92 11.53 -10.91
C THR A 53 -0.23 12.31 -11.54
N LYS A 54 -0.54 13.48 -10.96
CA LYS A 54 -1.57 14.35 -11.49
C LYS A 54 -1.15 14.92 -12.85
N PRO A 55 -2.07 15.03 -13.84
CA PRO A 55 -1.76 15.58 -15.15
C PRO A 55 -1.07 16.94 -15.10
N THR A 56 0.05 17.04 -15.82
CA THR A 56 0.83 18.26 -16.01
C THR A 56 1.10 18.49 -17.49
N ARG A 57 1.31 19.74 -17.88
CA ARG A 57 1.68 20.13 -19.25
C ARG A 57 2.74 21.23 -19.22
N LEU A 58 3.51 21.32 -20.31
CA LEU A 58 4.51 22.36 -20.48
C LEU A 58 3.82 23.67 -20.88
N VAL A 59 3.92 24.68 -20.03
CA VAL A 59 3.45 26.05 -20.29
C VAL A 59 4.64 26.98 -20.08
N ASP A 60 5.04 27.72 -21.12
CA ASP A 60 6.18 28.64 -21.09
C ASP A 60 7.49 28.03 -20.55
N GLY A 61 7.74 26.75 -20.86
CA GLY A 61 8.95 26.03 -20.43
C GLY A 61 8.90 25.44 -19.02
N VAL A 62 7.78 25.59 -18.30
CA VAL A 62 7.58 25.03 -16.96
C VAL A 62 6.47 23.97 -16.99
N MET A 63 6.70 22.83 -16.32
CA MET A 63 5.65 21.81 -16.14
C MET A 63 4.68 22.26 -15.04
N LEU A 64 3.43 22.50 -15.41
CA LEU A 64 2.38 22.94 -14.49
C LEU A 64 1.23 21.93 -14.47
N GLU A 65 0.59 21.75 -13.30
CA GLU A 65 -0.68 21.03 -13.21
C GLU A 65 -1.74 21.75 -14.03
N ILE A 66 -2.49 21.00 -14.85
CA ILE A 66 -3.55 21.56 -15.69
C ILE A 66 -4.93 21.46 -15.02
N PRO A 67 -5.86 22.39 -15.30
CA PRO A 67 -7.24 22.31 -14.85
C PRO A 67 -7.92 21.01 -15.27
N PHE A 68 -8.84 20.48 -14.44
CA PHE A 68 -9.56 19.23 -14.72
C PHE A 68 -10.34 19.24 -16.06
N THR A 69 -10.78 20.42 -16.49
CA THR A 69 -11.45 20.62 -17.80
C THR A 69 -10.58 20.19 -18.98
N ASP A 70 -9.27 20.26 -18.82
CA ASP A 70 -8.29 20.05 -19.90
C ASP A 70 -7.70 18.64 -19.87
N TRP A 71 -8.10 17.82 -18.89
CA TRP A 71 -7.67 16.43 -18.77
C TRP A 71 -8.29 15.57 -19.86
N THR A 72 -7.51 14.61 -20.37
CA THR A 72 -8.05 13.59 -21.27
C THR A 72 -8.97 12.63 -20.52
N VAL A 73 -9.73 11.80 -21.26
CA VAL A 73 -10.59 10.77 -20.66
C VAL A 73 -9.76 9.80 -19.83
N GLU A 74 -8.61 9.38 -20.35
CA GLU A 74 -7.69 8.44 -19.70
C GLU A 74 -7.10 9.04 -18.41
N GLU A 75 -6.74 10.32 -18.42
CA GLU A 75 -6.22 11.02 -17.23
C GLU A 75 -7.27 11.11 -16.12
N ARG A 76 -8.54 11.37 -16.48
CA ARG A 76 -9.67 11.36 -15.54
C ARG A 76 -9.93 9.96 -15.00
N ASP A 77 -9.86 8.94 -15.86
CA ASP A 77 -10.03 7.54 -15.47
C ASP A 77 -8.95 7.09 -14.48
N LEU A 78 -7.67 7.42 -14.75
CA LEU A 78 -6.55 7.12 -13.84
C LEU A 78 -6.70 7.83 -12.50
N ALA A 79 -7.14 9.10 -12.50
CA ALA A 79 -7.41 9.82 -11.27
C ALA A 79 -8.55 9.21 -10.46
N GLN A 80 -9.60 8.74 -11.13
CA GLN A 80 -10.70 8.03 -10.49
C GLN A 80 -10.25 6.69 -9.90
N LEU A 81 -9.40 5.94 -10.60
CA LEU A 81 -8.79 4.71 -10.08
C LEU A 81 -7.91 5.00 -8.86
N ASN A 82 -7.09 6.06 -8.90
CA ASN A 82 -6.29 6.47 -7.74
C ASN A 82 -7.18 6.83 -6.53
N ALA A 83 -8.27 7.57 -6.74
CA ALA A 83 -9.23 7.89 -5.69
C ALA A 83 -9.87 6.62 -5.07
N LYS A 84 -10.19 5.61 -5.90
CA LYS A 84 -10.66 4.30 -5.42
C LYS A 84 -9.59 3.54 -4.63
N CYS A 85 -8.32 3.61 -5.05
CA CYS A 85 -7.20 3.03 -4.30
C CYS A 85 -7.05 3.67 -2.93
N LEU A 86 -7.00 5.01 -2.87
CA LEU A 86 -6.92 5.77 -1.62
C LEU A 86 -8.06 5.39 -0.67
N ASN A 87 -9.31 5.40 -1.16
CA ASN A 87 -10.47 5.02 -0.36
C ASN A 87 -10.36 3.58 0.15
N SER A 88 -9.97 2.64 -0.71
CA SER A 88 -9.81 1.23 -0.32
C SER A 88 -8.77 1.08 0.79
N PHE A 89 -7.62 1.75 0.69
CA PHE A 89 -6.61 1.75 1.73
C PHE A 89 -7.11 2.39 3.02
N PHE A 90 -7.69 3.58 2.97
CA PHE A 90 -8.17 4.25 4.19
C PHE A 90 -9.25 3.45 4.91
N CYS A 91 -10.13 2.75 4.18
CA CYS A 91 -11.09 1.83 4.79
C CYS A 91 -10.47 0.54 5.34
N ALA A 92 -9.31 0.14 4.84
CA ALA A 92 -8.57 -1.05 5.29
C ALA A 92 -7.71 -0.79 6.54
N LEU A 93 -7.53 0.46 6.97
CA LEU A 93 -6.58 0.82 8.03
C LEU A 93 -7.29 1.25 9.32
N LYS A 94 -6.68 0.93 10.46
CA LYS A 94 -7.05 1.50 11.76
C LYS A 94 -6.53 2.91 11.91
N SER A 95 -7.06 3.65 12.89
CA SER A 95 -6.71 5.06 13.13
C SER A 95 -5.20 5.31 13.20
N GLU A 96 -4.43 4.45 13.87
CA GLU A 96 -2.98 4.62 14.00
C GLU A 96 -2.28 4.60 12.64
N ASP A 97 -2.60 3.60 11.82
CA ASP A 97 -1.98 3.40 10.51
C ASP A 97 -2.50 4.38 9.47
N TYR A 98 -3.80 4.70 9.56
CA TYR A 98 -4.42 5.77 8.79
C TYR A 98 -3.69 7.09 9.00
N MET A 99 -3.43 7.48 10.26
CA MET A 99 -2.76 8.76 10.56
C MET A 99 -1.36 8.83 9.92
N ARG A 100 -0.63 7.71 9.88
CA ARG A 100 0.70 7.63 9.25
C ARG A 100 0.69 7.90 7.74
N VAL A 101 -0.39 7.54 7.06
CA VAL A 101 -0.51 7.64 5.59
C VAL A 101 -1.53 8.68 5.13
N SER A 102 -2.16 9.41 6.05
CA SER A 102 -3.26 10.35 5.78
C SER A 102 -2.88 11.50 4.83
N THR A 103 -1.59 11.82 4.72
CA THR A 103 -1.08 12.87 3.83
C THR A 103 -0.71 12.39 2.43
N CYS A 104 -0.60 11.07 2.22
CA CYS A 104 -0.29 10.46 0.93
C CYS A 104 -1.32 10.84 -0.15
N LYS A 105 -0.86 11.02 -1.40
CA LYS A 105 -1.69 11.50 -2.51
C LYS A 105 -2.00 10.42 -3.53
N SER A 106 -1.23 9.33 -3.53
CA SER A 106 -1.48 8.17 -4.37
C SER A 106 -1.66 6.88 -3.57
N GLY A 107 -2.34 5.89 -4.16
CA GLY A 107 -2.39 4.54 -3.61
C GLY A 107 -1.00 3.90 -3.49
N ASN A 108 -0.10 4.22 -4.42
CA ASN A 108 1.30 3.80 -4.38
C ASN A 108 2.03 4.40 -3.14
N ASP A 109 1.89 5.69 -2.88
CA ASP A 109 2.51 6.35 -1.73
C ASP A 109 2.08 5.68 -0.40
N ILE A 110 0.81 5.31 -0.28
CA ILE A 110 0.28 4.59 0.89
C ILE A 110 0.94 3.22 0.98
N TRP A 111 0.92 2.46 -0.12
CA TRP A 111 1.48 1.12 -0.19
C TRP A 111 2.96 1.10 0.21
N ASP A 112 3.76 1.98 -0.37
CA ASP A 112 5.19 2.08 -0.10
C ASP A 112 5.46 2.50 1.35
N ARG A 113 4.70 3.46 1.88
CA ARG A 113 4.83 3.89 3.27
C ARG A 113 4.52 2.75 4.24
N LEU A 114 3.47 1.96 3.98
CA LEU A 114 3.14 0.79 4.78
C LEU A 114 4.23 -0.27 4.67
N CYS A 115 4.72 -0.59 3.48
CA CYS A 115 5.80 -1.56 3.29
C CYS A 115 7.07 -1.16 4.05
N ILE A 116 7.48 0.11 3.96
CA ILE A 116 8.61 0.65 4.73
C ILE A 116 8.35 0.52 6.24
N THR A 117 7.13 0.78 6.70
CA THR A 117 6.78 0.76 8.13
C THR A 117 6.85 -0.64 8.73
N TYR A 118 6.31 -1.65 8.03
CA TYR A 118 6.18 -3.01 8.59
C TYR A 118 7.28 -3.97 8.17
N GLU A 119 7.90 -3.76 7.02
CA GLU A 119 8.98 -4.63 6.54
C GLU A 119 10.37 -3.98 6.69
N GLY A 120 10.42 -2.68 6.95
CA GLY A 120 11.65 -1.90 6.93
C GLY A 120 12.09 -1.57 5.50
N THR A 121 13.14 -0.75 5.40
CA THR A 121 13.74 -0.41 4.11
C THR A 121 14.65 -1.54 3.61
N ASN A 122 14.97 -1.54 2.32
CA ASN A 122 15.90 -2.51 1.74
C ASN A 122 17.28 -2.44 2.42
N GLU A 123 17.74 -1.26 2.80
CA GLU A 123 19.02 -1.07 3.50
C GLU A 123 19.03 -1.74 4.88
N VAL A 124 17.92 -1.61 5.63
CA VAL A 124 17.79 -2.28 6.95
C VAL A 124 17.74 -3.80 6.78
N LYS A 125 17.04 -4.30 5.76
CA LYS A 125 16.98 -5.73 5.45
C LYS A 125 18.37 -6.27 5.07
N GLN A 126 19.10 -5.55 4.21
CA GLN A 126 20.45 -5.93 3.78
C GLN A 126 21.46 -5.90 4.94
N SER A 127 21.39 -4.87 5.79
CA SER A 127 22.23 -4.78 6.99
C SER A 127 22.03 -5.98 7.92
N ARG A 128 20.77 -6.38 8.18
CA ARG A 128 20.46 -7.57 8.98
C ARG A 128 21.00 -8.85 8.34
N LEU A 129 20.87 -8.99 7.02
CA LEU A 129 21.37 -10.16 6.30
C LEU A 129 22.90 -10.25 6.38
N ASN A 130 23.61 -9.14 6.21
CA ASN A 130 25.06 -9.09 6.33
C ASN A 130 25.55 -9.45 7.74
N ILE A 131 24.85 -8.99 8.79
CA ILE A 131 25.16 -9.36 10.18
C ILE A 131 24.98 -10.87 10.38
N LEU A 132 23.84 -11.44 9.94
CA LEU A 132 23.58 -12.87 10.05
C LEU A 132 24.59 -13.71 9.28
N LEU A 133 25.02 -13.24 8.10
CA LEU A 133 26.03 -13.91 7.28
C LEU A 133 27.40 -13.88 7.97
N HIS A 134 27.77 -12.74 8.54
CA HIS A 134 29.00 -12.61 9.34
C HIS A 134 28.99 -13.54 10.56
N ASP A 135 27.88 -13.56 11.31
CA ASP A 135 27.74 -14.46 12.47
C ASP A 135 27.84 -15.93 12.05
N TYR A 136 27.21 -16.31 10.93
CA TYR A 136 27.30 -17.66 10.36
C TYR A 136 28.74 -18.04 9.97
N GLU A 137 29.49 -17.13 9.35
CA GLU A 137 30.91 -17.35 9.01
C GLU A 137 31.79 -17.52 10.26
N LEU A 138 31.45 -16.83 11.36
CA LEU A 138 32.14 -16.94 12.64
C LEU A 138 31.79 -18.23 13.40
N PHE A 139 30.66 -18.87 13.10
CA PHE A 139 30.31 -20.17 13.67
C PHE A 139 31.24 -21.26 13.12
N ARG A 140 32.25 -21.65 13.92
CA ARG A 140 33.07 -22.84 13.64
C ARG A 140 32.46 -24.10 14.25
N MET A 141 32.38 -25.17 13.46
CA MET A 141 32.09 -26.52 13.96
C MET A 141 33.16 -26.96 14.97
N LYS A 142 32.74 -27.54 16.08
CA LYS A 142 33.65 -28.18 17.03
C LYS A 142 34.28 -29.42 16.37
N PRO A 143 35.58 -29.68 16.57
CA PRO A 143 36.19 -30.93 16.14
C PRO A 143 35.56 -32.12 16.90
N ASN A 144 35.34 -33.22 16.18
CA ASN A 144 34.81 -34.49 16.71
C ASN A 144 35.84 -35.23 17.56
#